data_AF-C5L130-F1
#
_entry.id   AF-C5L130-F1
#
_cell.length_a   1.000
_cell.length_b   1.000
_cell.length_c   1.000
_cell.angle_alpha   90.00
_cell.angle_beta   90.00
_cell.angle_gamma   90.00
#
_symmetry.space_group_name_H-M   'P 1'
#
loop_
_entity.id
_entity.type
_entity.pdbx_description
1 polymer ?
#
loop_
_entity_poly.entity_id
_entity_poly.type
_entity_poly.pdbx_seq_one_letter_code
_entity_poly.pdbx_strand_id
1 'polypeptide(L)'
;MVAYAAPEERGRFIGEFWLIFNLGGFLGGVLQFIINYDGEEATASNGWTYLVFVCVMVSGSAIGWFMIAPPDRVMRSDGVPVTVYPAKPVGKELRDTVTVVKEGAMVLLMPLFLGTNFYYPYVFNCVNASSFTARSRGFNSALYWVSQMLGAVVVGRFLDRTDLCVRARAKLALLGLIIGGICVYSYGAIVEEFSLRFIRRGAVLDVISNPGGSLSNANVSAKYTGFYKAAQSLGAALGWALDTPAVG
;
A
#
# COMPACT_ATOMS: atom_id res chain seq x y z
N MET A 1 4.43 -9.93 -16.64
CA MET A 1 4.24 -10.77 -15.43
C MET A 1 3.74 -12.16 -15.78
N VAL A 2 2.62 -12.31 -16.49
CA VAL A 2 2.03 -13.65 -16.74
C VAL A 2 2.60 -14.37 -17.98
N ALA A 3 3.19 -13.63 -18.93
CA ALA A 3 3.71 -14.22 -20.17
C ALA A 3 4.88 -15.20 -19.97
N TYR A 4 5.66 -15.02 -18.90
CA TYR A 4 6.83 -15.85 -18.58
C TYR A 4 6.53 -17.00 -17.60
N ALA A 5 5.36 -17.01 -16.97
CA ALA A 5 5.00 -17.97 -15.92
C ALA A 5 4.35 -19.23 -16.50
N ALA A 6 4.70 -20.40 -15.95
CA ALA A 6 3.96 -21.64 -16.17
C ALA A 6 2.50 -21.49 -15.71
N PRO A 7 1.51 -22.15 -16.34
CA PRO A 7 0.10 -22.03 -15.95
C PRO A 7 -0.18 -22.28 -14.46
N GLU A 8 0.63 -23.14 -13.83
CA GLU A 8 0.52 -23.57 -12.45
C GLU A 8 1.19 -22.60 -11.46
N GLU A 9 2.11 -21.74 -11.91
CA GLU A 9 2.88 -20.80 -11.08
C GLU A 9 2.45 -19.33 -11.28
N ARG A 10 1.33 -19.09 -11.96
CA ARG A 10 0.91 -17.72 -12.33
C ARG A 10 0.65 -16.84 -11.10
N GLY A 11 0.06 -17.40 -10.04
CA GLY A 11 -0.21 -16.68 -8.80
C GLY A 11 1.07 -16.30 -8.05
N ARG A 12 2.05 -17.20 -8.01
CA ARG A 12 3.37 -16.99 -7.41
C ARG A 12 4.14 -15.90 -8.14
N PHE A 13 4.20 -15.93 -9.47
CA PHE A 13 4.89 -14.89 -10.25
C PHE A 13 4.24 -13.51 -10.08
N ILE A 14 2.91 -13.44 -9.97
CA ILE A 14 2.20 -12.19 -9.65
C ILE A 14 2.55 -11.72 -8.22
N GLY A 15 2.56 -12.63 -7.25
CA GLY A 15 2.92 -12.34 -5.86
C GLY A 15 4.36 -11.86 -5.71
N GLU A 16 5.32 -12.53 -6.36
CA GLU A 16 6.74 -12.15 -6.39
C GLU A 16 6.96 -10.80 -7.08
N PHE A 17 6.25 -10.52 -8.18
CA PHE A 17 6.29 -9.20 -8.79
C PHE A 17 5.84 -8.11 -7.82
N TRP A 18 4.68 -8.30 -7.17
CA TRP A 18 4.16 -7.32 -6.21
C TRP A 18 5.04 -7.20 -4.96
N LEU A 19 5.72 -8.28 -4.56
CA LEU A 19 6.71 -8.26 -3.50
C LEU A 19 7.87 -7.31 -3.85
N ILE A 20 8.47 -7.48 -5.03
CA ILE A 20 9.60 -6.67 -5.50
C ILE A 20 9.15 -5.22 -5.75
N PHE A 21 7.98 -5.03 -6.35
CA PHE A 21 7.43 -3.71 -6.63
C PHE A 21 7.19 -2.90 -5.35
N ASN A 22 6.55 -3.50 -4.34
CA ASN A 22 6.27 -2.84 -3.07
C ASN A 22 7.52 -2.67 -2.19
N LEU A 23 8.58 -3.45 -2.41
CA LEU A 23 9.86 -3.29 -1.70
C LEU A 23 10.43 -1.88 -1.90
N GLY A 24 10.24 -1.29 -3.08
CA GLY A 24 10.63 0.10 -3.34
C GLY A 24 9.89 1.10 -2.43
N GLY A 25 8.59 0.90 -2.24
CA GLY A 25 7.77 1.69 -1.31
C GLY A 25 8.20 1.52 0.14
N PHE A 26 8.51 0.28 0.55
CA PHE A 26 9.05 -0.02 1.89
C PHE A 26 10.37 0.71 2.14
N LEU A 27 11.35 0.58 1.23
CA LEU A 27 12.64 1.24 1.35
C LEU A 27 12.50 2.77 1.37
N GLY A 28 11.58 3.34 0.59
CA GLY A 28 11.26 4.76 0.63
C GLY A 28 10.70 5.21 1.99
N GLY A 29 9.81 4.43 2.59
CA GLY A 29 9.27 4.68 3.93
C GLY A 29 10.35 4.61 5.03
N VAL A 30 11.22 3.59 4.97
CA VAL A 30 12.35 3.43 5.91
C VAL A 30 13.36 4.57 5.75
N LEU A 31 13.70 4.96 4.52
CA LEU A 31 14.61 6.08 4.27
C LEU A 31 14.04 7.39 4.83
N GLN A 32 12.74 7.64 4.63
CA GLN A 32 12.06 8.80 5.21
C GLN A 32 12.11 8.77 6.74
N PHE A 33 11.94 7.60 7.37
CA PHE A 33 12.04 7.43 8.81
C PHE A 33 13.46 7.73 9.33
N ILE A 34 14.50 7.17 8.70
CA ILE A 34 15.90 7.36 9.12
C ILE A 34 16.31 8.82 9.01
N ILE A 35 15.98 9.49 7.90
CA ILE A 35 16.38 10.88 7.68
C ILE A 35 15.70 11.84 8.67
N ASN A 36 14.50 11.51 9.14
CA ASN A 36 13.73 12.33 10.09
C ASN A 36 13.80 11.77 11.52
N TYR A 37 14.76 10.89 11.83
CA TYR A 37 14.85 10.27 13.15
C TYR A 37 15.35 11.25 14.21
N ASP A 38 16.34 12.08 13.87
CA ASP A 38 16.99 13.03 14.81
C ASP A 38 16.54 14.50 14.64
N GLY A 39 15.67 14.81 13.68
CA GLY A 39 15.21 16.18 13.40
C GLY A 39 13.88 16.53 14.08
N GLU A 40 13.86 17.60 14.89
CA GLU A 40 12.64 18.13 15.54
C GLU A 40 11.66 18.77 14.54
N GLU A 41 12.16 19.26 13.41
CA GLU A 41 11.34 19.79 12.32
C GLU A 41 11.26 18.78 11.17
N ALA A 42 10.08 18.71 10.55
CA ALA A 42 9.90 18.00 9.29
C ALA A 42 10.72 18.71 8.21
N THR A 43 12.00 18.37 8.08
CA THR A 43 12.84 18.83 6.97
C THR A 43 12.26 18.26 5.68
N ALA A 44 11.33 19.02 5.11
CA ALA A 44 10.77 18.79 3.81
C ALA A 44 11.93 18.70 2.82
N SER A 45 11.97 17.59 2.08
CA SER A 45 12.62 17.52 0.76
C SER A 45 14.01 18.15 0.68
N ASN A 46 14.97 17.65 1.43
CA ASN A 46 16.36 18.01 1.18
C ASN A 46 16.78 17.43 -0.19
N GLY A 47 17.46 18.21 -1.04
CA GLY A 47 17.86 17.78 -2.39
C GLY A 47 18.65 16.47 -2.41
N TRP A 48 19.34 16.17 -1.31
CA TRP A 48 20.05 14.92 -1.06
C TRP A 48 19.16 13.67 -1.12
N THR A 49 17.92 13.74 -0.63
CA THR A 49 17.00 12.58 -0.67
C THR A 49 16.64 12.22 -2.10
N TYR A 50 16.39 13.21 -2.96
CA TYR A 50 16.14 12.98 -4.38
C TYR A 50 17.36 12.40 -5.08
N LEU A 51 18.56 12.88 -4.75
CA LEU A 51 19.80 12.38 -5.33
C LEU A 51 20.04 10.91 -4.97
N VAL A 52 19.80 10.52 -3.71
CA VAL A 52 19.86 9.12 -3.26
C VAL A 52 18.89 8.24 -4.06
N PHE A 53 17.64 8.67 -4.25
CA PHE A 53 16.67 7.92 -5.05
C PHE A 53 17.11 7.77 -6.51
N VAL A 54 17.64 8.83 -7.13
CA VAL A 54 18.13 8.78 -8.51
C VAL A 54 19.30 7.79 -8.64
N CYS A 55 20.26 7.83 -7.71
CA CYS A 55 21.37 6.87 -7.70
C CYS A 55 20.86 5.42 -7.64
N VAL A 56 19.91 5.12 -6.73
CA VAL A 56 19.32 3.78 -6.62
C VAL A 56 18.59 3.36 -7.90
N MET A 57 17.83 4.25 -8.55
CA MET A 57 17.14 3.96 -9.80
C MET A 57 18.12 3.66 -10.95
N VAL A 58 19.21 4.43 -11.07
CA VAL A 58 20.24 4.22 -12.09
C VAL A 58 20.98 2.90 -11.85
N SER A 59 21.34 2.60 -10.60
CA SER A 59 21.93 1.31 -10.24
C SER A 59 21.00 0.15 -10.58
N GLY A 60 19.71 0.24 -10.24
CA GLY A 60 18.72 -0.77 -10.60
C GLY A 60 18.58 -0.98 -12.11
N SER A 61 18.61 0.11 -12.87
CA SER A 61 18.55 0.08 -14.34
C SER A 61 19.80 -0.57 -14.94
N ALA A 62 20.98 -0.26 -14.41
CA ALA A 62 22.23 -0.87 -14.82
C ALA A 62 22.26 -2.38 -14.53
N ILE A 63 21.83 -2.79 -13.33
CA ILE A 63 21.70 -4.21 -12.97
C ILE A 63 20.73 -4.92 -13.92
N GLY A 64 19.57 -4.32 -14.20
CA GLY A 64 18.60 -4.86 -15.16
C GLY A 64 19.20 -5.05 -16.55
N TRP A 65 19.97 -4.07 -17.03
CA TRP A 65 20.62 -4.14 -18.33
C TRP A 65 21.63 -5.31 -18.43
N PHE A 66 22.39 -5.57 -17.37
CA PHE A 66 23.41 -6.63 -17.37
C PHE A 66 22.86 -8.02 -17.00
N MET A 67 21.82 -8.11 -16.17
CA MET A 67 21.32 -9.37 -15.63
C MET A 67 20.08 -9.94 -16.34
N ILE A 68 19.35 -9.14 -17.13
CA ILE A 68 18.18 -9.65 -17.85
C ILE A 68 18.64 -10.46 -19.06
N ALA A 69 18.42 -11.77 -19.01
CA ALA A 69 18.64 -12.66 -20.15
C ALA A 69 17.68 -12.29 -21.30
N PRO A 70 18.14 -12.36 -22.56
CA PRO A 70 17.28 -12.05 -23.69
C PRO A 70 16.14 -13.09 -23.78
N PRO A 71 14.92 -12.68 -24.21
CA PRO A 71 13.70 -13.50 -24.05
C PRO A 71 13.76 -14.88 -24.72
N ASP A 72 14.55 -15.02 -25.77
CA ASP A 72 14.82 -16.26 -26.53
C ASP A 72 15.58 -17.31 -25.69
N ARG A 73 16.29 -16.89 -24.65
CA ARG A 73 17.04 -17.78 -23.75
C ARG A 73 16.29 -18.10 -22.47
N VAL A 74 15.09 -17.55 -22.28
CA VAL A 74 14.28 -17.80 -21.09
C VAL A 74 13.49 -19.09 -21.31
N MET A 75 13.91 -20.16 -20.64
CA MET A 75 13.12 -21.38 -20.52
C MET A 75 12.15 -21.25 -19.36
N ARG A 76 10.88 -21.59 -19.60
CA ARG A 76 9.88 -21.70 -18.54
C ARG A 76 10.22 -22.87 -17.62
N SER A 77 9.69 -22.88 -16.40
CA SER A 77 9.83 -23.97 -15.42
C SER A 77 9.51 -25.36 -16.00
N ASP A 78 8.62 -25.42 -17.01
CA ASP A 78 8.21 -26.65 -17.69
C ASP A 78 9.17 -27.08 -18.83
N GLY A 79 10.30 -26.41 -19.01
CA GLY A 79 11.27 -26.67 -20.08
C GLY A 79 10.87 -26.16 -21.48
N VAL A 80 9.67 -25.58 -21.62
CA VAL A 80 9.19 -24.99 -22.88
C VAL A 80 9.73 -23.56 -23.03
N PRO A 81 10.29 -23.18 -24.19
CA PRO A 81 10.72 -21.80 -24.43
C PRO A 81 9.53 -20.83 -24.41
N VAL A 82 9.75 -19.61 -23.94
CA VAL A 82 8.70 -18.59 -23.86
C VAL A 82 8.28 -18.13 -25.25
N THR A 83 6.97 -18.12 -25.53
CA THR A 83 6.43 -17.67 -26.81
C THR A 83 6.51 -16.14 -26.91
N VAL A 84 7.45 -15.64 -27.71
CA VAL A 84 7.58 -14.21 -28.00
C VAL A 84 6.69 -13.87 -29.20
N TYR A 85 5.67 -13.04 -28.99
CA TYR A 85 4.87 -12.51 -30.09
C TYR A 85 5.63 -11.35 -30.75
N PRO A 86 5.72 -11.31 -32.09
CA PRO A 86 6.34 -10.18 -32.79
C PRO A 86 5.53 -8.90 -32.53
N ALA A 87 6.24 -7.78 -32.37
CA ALA A 87 5.64 -6.47 -32.13
C ALA A 87 4.69 -6.09 -33.29
N LYS A 88 3.48 -5.64 -32.97
CA LYS A 88 2.54 -5.16 -33.99
C LYS A 88 2.88 -3.71 -34.34
N PRO A 89 2.46 -3.21 -35.52
CA PRO A 89 2.57 -1.79 -35.83
C PRO A 89 1.79 -0.94 -34.81
N VAL A 90 2.38 0.17 -34.36
CA VAL A 90 1.84 1.05 -33.29
C VAL A 90 0.39 1.45 -33.53
N GLY A 91 0.03 1.79 -34.78
CA GLY A 91 -1.35 2.18 -35.12
C GLY A 91 -2.37 1.05 -34.93
N LYS A 92 -1.97 -0.21 -35.12
CA LYS A 92 -2.81 -1.37 -34.87
C LYS A 92 -2.92 -1.66 -33.37
N GLU A 93 -1.83 -1.52 -32.62
CA GLU A 93 -1.87 -1.65 -31.15
C GLU A 93 -2.73 -0.59 -30.48
N LEU A 94 -2.69 0.66 -30.97
CA LEU A 94 -3.54 1.72 -30.46
C LEU A 94 -5.02 1.42 -30.73
N ARG A 95 -5.35 0.95 -31.94
CA ARG A 95 -6.73 0.55 -32.28
C ARG A 95 -7.18 -0.63 -31.41
N ASP A 96 -6.35 -1.66 -31.27
CA ASP A 96 -6.64 -2.82 -30.43
C ASP A 96 -6.87 -2.38 -28.97
N THR A 97 -6.07 -1.44 -28.46
CA THR A 97 -6.21 -0.87 -27.11
C THR A 97 -7.54 -0.13 -26.94
N VAL A 98 -7.92 0.72 -27.90
CA VAL A 98 -9.21 1.43 -27.86
C VAL A 98 -10.39 0.46 -27.92
N THR A 99 -10.28 -0.61 -28.71
CA THR A 99 -11.30 -1.66 -28.74
C THR A 99 -11.45 -2.33 -27.37
N VAL A 100 -10.34 -2.68 -26.70
CA VAL A 100 -10.38 -3.28 -25.35
C VAL A 100 -10.97 -2.33 -24.31
N VAL A 101 -10.64 -1.03 -24.38
CA VAL A 101 -11.20 -0.03 -23.45
C VAL A 101 -12.70 0.14 -23.62
N LYS A 102 -13.21 0.00 -24.85
CA LYS A 102 -14.65 0.08 -25.17
C LYS A 102 -15.41 -1.22 -24.89
N GLU A 103 -14.72 -2.30 -24.57
CA GLU A 103 -15.35 -3.58 -24.23
C GLU A 103 -16.24 -3.41 -23.00
N GLY A 104 -17.47 -3.92 -23.05
CA GLY A 104 -18.47 -3.69 -22.00
C GLY A 104 -18.00 -4.12 -20.60
N ALA A 105 -17.24 -5.21 -20.52
CA ALA A 105 -16.64 -5.66 -19.27
C ALA A 105 -15.57 -4.69 -18.73
N MET A 106 -14.77 -4.07 -19.60
CA MET A 106 -13.72 -3.13 -19.21
C MET A 106 -14.29 -1.81 -18.71
N VAL A 107 -15.34 -1.32 -19.37
CA VAL A 107 -16.06 -0.09 -18.97
C VAL A 107 -16.66 -0.25 -17.57
N LEU A 108 -17.24 -1.41 -17.25
CA LEU A 108 -17.78 -1.71 -15.92
C LEU A 108 -16.71 -1.81 -14.83
N LEU A 109 -15.49 -2.21 -15.19
CA LEU A 109 -14.35 -2.29 -14.26
C LEU A 109 -13.63 -0.96 -14.08
N MET A 110 -13.80 0.01 -14.99
CA MET A 110 -13.09 1.28 -14.95
C MET A 110 -13.34 2.11 -13.67
N PRO A 111 -14.58 2.24 -13.16
CA PRO A 111 -14.83 2.92 -11.88
C PRO A 111 -14.15 2.20 -10.70
N LEU A 112 -14.08 0.87 -10.74
CA LEU A 112 -13.40 0.07 -9.71
C LEU A 112 -11.90 0.38 -9.69
N PHE A 113 -11.25 0.45 -10.85
CA PHE A 113 -9.82 0.79 -10.94
C PHE A 113 -9.52 2.20 -10.42
N LEU A 114 -10.36 3.18 -10.74
CA LEU A 114 -10.24 4.54 -10.21
C LEU A 114 -10.38 4.57 -8.69
N GLY A 115 -11.40 3.90 -8.15
CA GLY A 115 -11.64 3.83 -6.71
C GLY A 115 -10.46 3.23 -5.93
N THR A 116 -9.83 2.17 -6.46
CA THR A 116 -8.69 1.52 -5.77
C THR A 116 -7.44 2.40 -5.68
N ASN A 117 -7.22 3.30 -6.64
CA ASN A 117 -6.01 4.13 -6.68
C ASN A 117 -6.20 5.49 -5.98
N PHE A 118 -7.41 6.06 -6.01
CA PHE A 118 -7.71 7.34 -5.36
C PHE A 118 -7.55 7.30 -3.84
N TYR A 119 -7.67 6.12 -3.23
CA TYR A 119 -7.51 5.90 -1.80
C TYR A 119 -6.09 6.24 -1.29
N TYR A 120 -5.04 5.89 -2.04
CA TYR A 120 -3.65 6.08 -1.61
C TYR A 120 -3.31 7.54 -1.26
N PRO A 121 -3.48 8.52 -2.17
CA PRO A 121 -3.14 9.91 -1.86
C PRO A 121 -4.02 10.48 -0.76
N TYR A 122 -5.29 10.10 -0.67
CA TYR A 122 -6.17 10.54 0.40
C TYR A 122 -5.64 10.09 1.78
N VAL A 123 -5.29 8.81 1.93
CA VAL A 123 -4.79 8.28 3.20
C VAL A 123 -3.40 8.81 3.54
N PHE A 124 -2.46 8.79 2.59
CA PHE A 124 -1.08 9.21 2.86
C PHE A 124 -0.91 10.72 3.00
N ASN A 125 -1.62 11.53 2.21
CA ASN A 125 -1.38 12.98 2.15
C ASN A 125 -2.39 13.82 2.91
N CYS A 126 -3.66 13.42 3.02
CA CYS A 126 -4.65 14.21 3.76
C CYS A 126 -4.76 13.74 5.21
N VAL A 127 -4.80 12.42 5.41
CA VAL A 127 -5.09 11.83 6.72
C VAL A 127 -3.81 11.58 7.52
N ASN A 128 -2.82 10.90 6.95
CA ASN A 128 -1.56 10.63 7.65
C ASN A 128 -0.73 11.90 7.84
N ALA A 129 -0.77 12.85 6.90
CA ALA A 129 -0.02 14.09 7.01
C ALA A 129 -0.51 14.99 8.15
N SER A 130 -1.82 14.99 8.44
CA SER A 130 -2.43 15.80 9.49
C SER A 130 -2.33 15.16 10.88
N SER A 131 -2.15 13.84 10.96
CA SER A 131 -2.19 13.09 12.23
C SER A 131 -0.81 12.67 12.76
N PHE A 132 0.22 12.57 11.91
CA PHE A 132 1.53 12.02 12.28
C PHE A 132 2.69 12.95 11.92
N THR A 133 3.75 12.90 12.74
CA THR A 133 5.03 13.57 12.47
C THR A 133 5.75 12.93 11.27
N ALA A 134 6.72 13.63 10.67
CA ALA A 134 7.46 13.14 9.49
C ALA A 134 8.09 11.76 9.71
N ARG A 135 8.60 11.50 10.92
CA ARG A 135 9.17 10.23 11.36
C ARG A 135 8.12 9.11 11.31
N SER A 136 7.02 9.27 12.03
CA SER A 136 5.99 8.24 12.16
C SER A 136 5.19 8.01 10.86
N ARG A 137 5.15 9.00 9.97
CA ARG A 137 4.65 8.81 8.59
C ARG A 137 5.52 7.89 7.76
N GLY A 138 6.84 8.07 7.79
CA GLY A 138 7.78 7.18 7.09
C GLY A 138 7.66 5.74 7.58
N PHE A 139 7.57 5.57 8.91
CA PHE A 139 7.41 4.26 9.52
C PHE A 139 6.04 3.62 9.25
N ASN A 140 4.94 4.37 9.32
CA ASN A 140 3.61 3.89 8.94
C ASN A 140 3.58 3.43 7.47
N SER A 141 4.19 4.21 6.58
CA SER A 141 4.34 3.85 5.16
C SER A 141 5.10 2.54 4.99
N ALA A 142 6.24 2.38 5.67
CA ALA A 142 7.00 1.14 5.62
C ALA A 142 6.16 -0.09 6.02
N LEU A 143 5.43 -0.01 7.14
CA LEU A 143 4.59 -1.11 7.61
C LEU A 143 3.35 -1.36 6.75
N TYR A 144 2.81 -0.32 6.10
CA TYR A 144 1.77 -0.47 5.09
C TYR A 144 2.27 -1.34 3.91
N TRP A 145 3.45 -1.02 3.36
CA TRP A 145 4.03 -1.79 2.25
C TRP A 145 4.39 -3.22 2.64
N VAL A 146 4.91 -3.44 3.86
CA VAL A 146 5.16 -4.79 4.40
C VAL A 146 3.87 -5.59 4.48
N SER A 147 2.78 -5.00 4.97
CA SER A 147 1.48 -5.68 5.06
C SER A 147 0.95 -6.06 3.67
N GLN A 148 1.13 -5.18 2.68
CA GLN A 148 0.75 -5.46 1.29
C GLN A 148 1.61 -6.57 0.66
N MET A 149 2.92 -6.59 0.94
CA MET A 149 3.85 -7.64 0.51
C MET A 149 3.45 -9.00 1.07
N LEU A 150 3.16 -9.07 2.38
CA LEU A 150 2.68 -10.30 3.01
C LEU A 150 1.35 -10.76 2.41
N GLY A 151 0.41 -9.85 2.20
CA GLY A 151 -0.87 -10.14 1.53
C GLY A 151 -0.67 -10.69 0.12
N ALA A 152 0.21 -10.10 -0.68
CA ALA A 152 0.50 -10.55 -2.05
C ALA A 152 1.08 -11.98 -2.07
N VAL A 153 1.99 -12.30 -1.14
CA VAL A 153 2.58 -13.64 -1.03
C VAL A 153 1.56 -14.69 -0.58
N VAL A 154 0.74 -14.36 0.42
CA VAL A 154 -0.31 -15.26 0.93
C VAL A 154 -1.36 -15.54 -0.14
N VAL A 155 -1.87 -14.49 -0.79
CA VAL A 155 -2.87 -14.62 -1.85
C VAL A 155 -2.29 -15.30 -3.09
N GLY A 156 -1.05 -14.97 -3.47
CA GLY A 156 -0.35 -15.60 -4.60
C GLY A 156 -0.22 -17.11 -4.42
N ARG A 157 0.26 -17.56 -3.24
CA ARG A 157 0.35 -19.01 -2.92
C ARG A 157 -1.01 -19.68 -2.81
N PHE A 158 -2.03 -18.97 -2.32
CA PHE A 158 -3.38 -19.50 -2.24
C PHE A 158 -3.99 -19.74 -3.63
N LEU A 159 -3.74 -18.84 -4.58
CA LEU A 159 -4.24 -18.95 -5.95
C LEU A 159 -3.60 -20.09 -6.75
N ASP A 160 -2.38 -20.50 -6.38
CA ASP A 160 -1.67 -21.62 -7.02
C ASP A 160 -2.03 -22.99 -6.45
N ARG A 161 -2.89 -23.07 -5.43
CA ARG A 161 -3.39 -24.38 -4.95
C ARG A 161 -4.18 -25.10 -6.04
N THR A 162 -3.78 -26.34 -6.32
CA THR A 162 -4.41 -27.24 -7.31
C THR A 162 -5.59 -28.03 -6.75
N ASP A 163 -5.79 -28.00 -5.43
CA ASP A 163 -6.82 -28.78 -4.73
C ASP A 163 -8.25 -28.31 -5.04
N LEU A 164 -8.40 -27.10 -5.61
CA LEU A 164 -9.69 -26.47 -5.89
C LEU A 164 -9.82 -26.08 -7.37
N CYS A 165 -11.04 -26.21 -7.90
CA CYS A 165 -11.37 -25.71 -9.23
C CYS A 165 -11.06 -24.20 -9.36
N VAL A 166 -10.59 -23.78 -10.54
CA VAL A 166 -10.20 -22.38 -10.83
C VAL A 166 -11.28 -21.36 -10.46
N ARG A 167 -12.56 -21.69 -10.72
CA ARG A 167 -13.70 -20.83 -10.38
C ARG A 167 -13.96 -20.77 -8.87
N ALA A 168 -13.74 -21.88 -8.15
CA ALA A 168 -13.94 -21.95 -6.71
C ALA A 168 -12.86 -21.14 -5.96
N ARG A 169 -11.58 -21.30 -6.33
CA ARG A 169 -10.49 -20.51 -5.75
C ARG A 169 -10.63 -19.01 -6.01
N ALA A 170 -11.04 -18.61 -7.21
CA ALA A 170 -11.24 -17.19 -7.54
C ALA A 170 -12.37 -16.56 -6.71
N LYS A 171 -13.50 -17.29 -6.55
CA LYS A 171 -14.60 -16.86 -5.69
C LYS A 171 -14.18 -16.80 -4.21
N LEU A 172 -13.46 -17.80 -3.72
CA LEU A 172 -13.01 -17.85 -2.32
C LEU A 172 -12.00 -16.75 -2.00
N ALA A 173 -11.07 -16.47 -2.93
CA ALA A 173 -10.14 -15.35 -2.81
C ALA A 173 -10.86 -14.00 -2.79
N LEU A 174 -11.85 -13.80 -3.68
CA LEU A 174 -12.66 -12.59 -3.73
C LEU A 174 -13.48 -12.42 -2.44
N LEU A 175 -14.09 -13.50 -1.95
CA LEU A 175 -14.91 -13.48 -0.73
C LEU A 175 -14.04 -13.19 0.50
N GLY A 176 -12.85 -13.78 0.57
CA GLY A 176 -11.85 -13.47 1.59
C GLY A 176 -11.40 -12.00 1.56
N LEU A 177 -11.20 -11.44 0.36
CA LEU A 177 -10.85 -10.02 0.20
C LEU A 177 -11.99 -9.10 0.65
N ILE A 178 -13.24 -9.41 0.29
CA ILE A 178 -14.41 -8.62 0.69
C ILE A 178 -14.60 -8.69 2.21
N ILE A 179 -14.58 -9.88 2.80
CA ILE A 179 -14.72 -10.05 4.25
C ILE A 179 -13.57 -9.34 4.97
N GLY A 180 -12.32 -9.57 4.57
CA GLY A 180 -11.16 -8.92 5.18
C GLY A 180 -11.25 -7.40 5.09
N GLY A 181 -11.65 -6.87 3.93
CA GLY A 181 -11.90 -5.44 3.74
C GLY A 181 -12.96 -4.92 4.69
N ILE A 182 -14.14 -5.55 4.73
CA ILE A 182 -15.24 -5.16 5.63
C ILE A 182 -14.77 -5.22 7.08
N CYS A 183 -14.13 -6.30 7.52
CA CYS A 183 -13.63 -6.42 8.90
C CYS A 183 -12.66 -5.29 9.27
N VAL A 184 -11.71 -4.95 8.41
CA VAL A 184 -10.73 -3.88 8.67
C VAL A 184 -11.40 -2.51 8.71
N TYR A 185 -12.29 -2.20 7.75
CA TYR A 185 -12.98 -0.91 7.70
C TYR A 185 -14.04 -0.76 8.80
N SER A 186 -14.79 -1.81 9.11
CA SER A 186 -15.75 -1.84 10.21
C SER A 186 -15.06 -1.74 11.57
N TYR A 187 -13.92 -2.42 11.77
CA TYR A 187 -13.12 -2.25 12.97
C TYR A 187 -12.61 -0.81 13.12
N GLY A 188 -12.13 -0.22 12.02
CA GLY A 188 -11.81 1.21 11.97
C GLY A 188 -12.99 2.07 12.44
N ALA A 189 -14.14 1.94 11.80
CA ALA A 189 -15.33 2.72 12.14
C ALA A 189 -15.76 2.60 13.62
N ILE A 190 -15.70 1.38 14.19
CA ILE A 190 -16.03 1.13 15.61
C ILE A 190 -15.05 1.87 16.54
N VAL A 191 -13.75 1.80 16.24
CA VAL A 191 -12.72 2.50 17.04
C VAL A 191 -12.86 4.02 16.90
N GLU A 192 -13.22 4.52 15.71
CA GLU A 192 -13.50 5.94 15.49
C GLU A 192 -14.67 6.41 16.36
N GLU A 193 -15.77 5.65 16.34
CA GLU A 193 -16.96 5.98 17.12
C GLU A 193 -16.68 5.93 18.62
N PHE A 194 -15.86 4.99 19.07
CA PHE A 194 -15.38 4.92 20.45
C PHE A 194 -14.53 6.14 20.81
N SER A 195 -13.52 6.48 20.02
CA SER A 195 -12.66 7.67 20.23
C SER A 195 -13.49 8.96 20.27
N LEU A 196 -14.44 9.13 19.36
CA LEU A 196 -15.34 10.30 19.32
C LEU A 196 -16.26 10.37 20.55
N ARG A 197 -16.74 9.23 21.05
CA ARG A 197 -17.53 9.17 22.29
C ARG A 197 -16.69 9.59 23.50
N PHE A 198 -15.42 9.22 23.55
CA PHE A 198 -14.49 9.67 24.60
C PHE A 198 -14.16 11.15 24.50
N ILE A 199 -13.92 11.67 23.28
CA ILE A 199 -13.70 13.10 23.05
C ILE A 199 -14.94 13.90 23.45
N ARG A 200 -16.16 13.47 23.07
CA ARG A 200 -17.39 14.15 23.52
C ARG A 200 -17.56 14.12 25.03
N ARG A 201 -17.24 13.00 25.70
CA ARG A 201 -17.31 12.91 27.17
C ARG A 201 -16.25 13.78 27.86
N GLY A 202 -15.02 13.81 27.35
CA GLY A 202 -13.96 14.69 27.85
C GLY A 202 -14.26 16.17 27.61
N ALA A 203 -14.77 16.51 26.42
CA ALA A 203 -15.21 17.88 26.09
C ALA A 203 -16.41 18.31 26.93
N VAL A 204 -17.35 17.41 27.26
CA VAL A 204 -18.43 17.72 28.22
C VAL A 204 -17.86 17.99 29.61
N LEU A 205 -16.85 17.24 30.07
CA LEU A 205 -16.20 17.49 31.36
C LEU A 205 -15.40 18.81 31.36
N ASP A 206 -14.72 19.16 30.28
CA ASP A 206 -14.00 20.44 30.12
C ASP A 206 -14.94 21.65 30.00
N VAL A 207 -16.12 21.50 29.36
CA VAL A 207 -17.15 22.55 29.29
C VAL A 207 -17.81 22.78 30.65
N ILE A 208 -17.97 21.73 31.45
CA ILE A 208 -18.50 21.83 32.82
C ILE A 208 -17.47 22.46 33.77
N SER A 209 -16.16 22.21 33.56
CA SER A 209 -15.09 22.72 34.42
C SER A 209 -14.55 24.10 34.02
N ASN A 210 -14.60 24.47 32.73
CA ASN A 210 -14.16 25.76 32.22
C ASN A 210 -14.91 26.17 30.93
N PRO A 211 -16.04 26.92 31.05
CA PRO A 211 -16.95 27.20 29.93
C PRO A 211 -16.35 28.06 28.80
N GLY A 212 -15.14 28.62 28.96
CA GLY A 212 -14.49 29.48 27.95
C GLY A 212 -13.41 28.82 27.09
N GLY A 213 -13.07 27.54 27.29
CA GLY A 213 -11.84 26.93 26.75
C GLY A 213 -12.00 25.90 25.61
N SER A 214 -13.21 25.61 25.15
CA SER A 214 -13.56 24.35 24.43
C SER A 214 -12.95 24.13 23.03
N LEU A 215 -12.02 24.95 22.54
CA LEU A 215 -11.46 24.80 21.18
C LEU A 215 -9.94 24.60 21.11
N SER A 216 -9.20 24.62 22.23
CA SER A 216 -7.73 24.71 22.16
C SER A 216 -6.94 23.42 22.43
N ASN A 217 -7.54 22.35 22.94
CA ASN A 217 -6.79 21.11 23.27
C ASN A 217 -6.59 20.17 22.07
N ALA A 218 -5.92 20.68 21.02
CA ALA A 218 -5.51 19.91 19.85
C ALA A 218 -4.68 18.66 20.22
N ASN A 219 -3.92 18.72 21.32
CA ASN A 219 -3.10 17.61 21.82
C ASN A 219 -3.91 16.38 22.27
N VAL A 220 -5.14 16.58 22.75
CA VAL A 220 -6.01 15.48 23.20
C VAL A 220 -6.66 14.82 21.98
N SER A 221 -7.15 15.60 21.02
CA SER A 221 -7.71 15.10 19.76
C SER A 221 -6.69 14.35 18.90
N ALA A 222 -5.44 14.83 18.85
CA ALA A 222 -4.33 14.17 18.15
C ALA A 222 -3.97 12.80 18.78
N LYS A 223 -3.95 12.70 20.12
CA LYS A 223 -3.68 11.43 20.82
C LYS A 223 -4.73 10.36 20.51
N TYR A 224 -6.02 10.72 20.44
CA TYR A 224 -7.10 9.78 20.14
C TYR A 224 -7.27 9.46 18.66
N THR A 225 -6.97 10.42 17.76
CA THR A 225 -6.92 10.18 16.31
C THR A 225 -5.76 9.24 15.95
N GLY A 226 -4.61 9.40 16.61
CA GLY A 226 -3.47 8.49 16.50
C GLY A 226 -3.78 7.06 16.97
N PHE A 227 -4.52 6.89 18.08
CA PHE A 227 -4.98 5.58 18.56
C PHE A 227 -5.98 4.90 17.60
N TYR A 228 -6.86 5.67 16.96
CA TYR A 228 -7.74 5.17 15.91
C TYR A 228 -6.96 4.61 14.72
N LYS A 229 -5.93 5.33 14.28
CA LYS A 229 -5.07 4.87 13.18
C LYS A 229 -4.19 3.70 13.60
N ALA A 230 -3.72 3.69 14.84
CA ALA A 230 -3.02 2.57 15.43
C ALA A 230 -3.81 1.26 15.30
N ALA A 231 -5.09 1.32 15.62
CA ALA A 231 -5.97 0.18 15.47
C ALA A 231 -6.18 -0.22 13.99
N GLN A 232 -6.26 0.75 13.06
CA GLN A 232 -6.44 0.49 11.63
C GLN A 232 -5.21 -0.17 10.95
N SER A 233 -4.00 0.12 11.44
CA SER A 233 -2.76 -0.41 10.88
C SER A 233 -1.69 -0.56 11.95
N LEU A 234 -1.06 -1.73 12.01
CA LEU A 234 0.11 -2.00 12.87
C LEU A 234 1.21 -0.95 12.70
N GLY A 235 1.32 -0.39 11.48
CA GLY A 235 2.18 0.74 11.15
C GLY A 235 1.89 2.03 11.87
N ALA A 236 0.61 2.37 11.98
CA ALA A 236 0.18 3.53 12.73
C ALA A 236 0.24 3.26 14.24
N ALA A 237 0.17 2.00 14.69
CA ALA A 237 0.19 1.68 16.11
C ALA A 237 1.55 1.89 16.71
N LEU A 238 2.53 1.33 16.04
CA LEU A 238 3.92 1.46 16.40
C LEU A 238 4.41 2.89 16.12
N GLY A 239 3.94 3.55 15.04
CA GLY A 239 4.21 4.98 14.80
C GLY A 239 3.65 5.89 15.90
N TRP A 240 2.43 5.63 16.38
CA TRP A 240 1.85 6.37 17.50
C TRP A 240 2.62 6.16 18.82
N ALA A 241 3.01 4.91 19.12
CA ALA A 241 3.84 4.61 20.29
C ALA A 241 5.21 5.28 20.23
N LEU A 242 5.77 5.48 19.02
CA LEU A 242 7.00 6.26 18.83
C LEU A 242 6.78 7.76 19.07
N ASP A 243 5.62 8.30 18.69
CA ASP A 243 5.28 9.73 18.82
C ASP A 243 4.72 10.13 20.20
N THR A 244 4.32 9.18 21.04
CA THR A 244 3.94 9.50 22.42
C THR A 244 5.17 9.96 23.21
N PRO A 245 5.18 11.19 23.79
CA PRO A 245 6.27 11.61 24.65
C PRO A 245 6.37 10.63 25.83
N ALA A 246 7.60 10.20 26.14
CA ALA A 246 7.88 9.33 27.27
C ALA A 246 7.25 9.96 28.52
N VAL A 247 6.23 9.30 29.07
CA VAL A 247 5.64 9.68 30.35
C VAL A 247 6.63 9.27 31.42
N GLY A 248 7.52 10.19 31.77
CA GLY A 248 8.27 10.21 33.03
C GLY A 248 7.54 11.06 34.03
#